data_AF-A0A9P1FRZ6-F1
#
_entry.id   AF-A0A9P1FRZ6-F1
#
_cell.length_a   1.000
_cell.length_b   1.000
_cell.length_c   1.000
_cell.angle_alpha   90.00
_cell.angle_beta   90.00
_cell.angle_gamma   90.00
#
_symmetry.space_group_name_H-M   'P 1'
#
loop_
_entity.id
_entity.type
_entity.pdbx_description
1 polymer ?
#
loop_
_entity_poly.entity_id
_entity_poly.type
_entity_poly.pdbx_seq_one_letter_code
_entity_poly.pdbx_strand_id
1 'polypeptide(L)'
;MAGIGRCRSEKEHLPPGILISGPWATLRRASLNQAHAAARQHPKQKEEIFLRERADFLREVQEASGLPLAGDLQLAGTSKWKLLPLPRARNDTLLLCFEDMFRARETSVLDDLLGTVKRMKGATWTLTTDALAMPQAVEDFLEVDEETKQLCLPITTLSKSFAPGLSYVGSKDVRSFCFTGHYGKVMHKSSGSLLYMGEEPLDRSRLAQSAGLVRFFSPKEILNFLGFPRNFILPKDMELKHRYKVVGNSIAVTVASQLLRLLLHGEGAERLNSLEEAPPRSQEEVD
;
A
#
# COMPACT_ATOMS: atom_id res chain seq x y z
N MET A 1 37.83 26.86 -13.41
CA MET A 1 37.87 25.92 -14.55
C MET A 1 37.64 24.51 -14.03
N ALA A 2 36.71 23.79 -14.66
CA ALA A 2 36.33 22.38 -14.50
C ALA A 2 35.89 21.95 -13.07
N GLY A 3 34.62 21.67 -12.76
CA GLY A 3 33.54 21.23 -13.64
C GLY A 3 33.74 19.77 -14.04
N ILE A 4 33.53 18.82 -13.12
CA ILE A 4 33.35 17.40 -13.46
C ILE A 4 32.03 16.96 -12.84
N GLY A 5 30.98 17.07 -13.67
CA GLY A 5 29.68 16.51 -13.39
C GLY A 5 29.78 14.99 -13.30
N ARG A 6 29.36 14.45 -12.15
CA ARG A 6 28.91 13.06 -12.10
C ARG A 6 27.44 13.06 -12.52
N CYS A 7 27.21 12.88 -13.81
CA CYS A 7 25.93 12.39 -14.30
C CYS A 7 25.85 10.91 -13.89
N ARG A 8 25.50 10.63 -12.63
CA ARG A 8 24.96 9.33 -12.27
C ARG A 8 23.52 9.35 -12.75
N SER A 9 23.21 8.52 -13.74
CA SER A 9 21.83 8.14 -14.06
C SER A 9 21.28 7.36 -12.86
N GLU A 10 20.90 8.06 -11.79
CA GLU A 10 20.24 7.47 -10.64
C GLU A 10 18.83 7.07 -11.07
N LYS A 11 18.54 5.77 -10.99
CA LYS A 11 17.23 5.22 -11.30
C LYS A 11 16.22 5.85 -10.34
N GLU A 12 15.28 6.62 -10.89
CA GLU A 12 14.21 7.26 -10.13
C GLU A 12 13.31 6.17 -9.52
N HIS A 13 13.30 6.08 -8.18
CA HIS A 13 12.54 5.06 -7.45
C HIS A 13 11.03 5.34 -7.45
N LEU A 14 10.35 4.94 -8.51
CA LEU A 14 8.91 5.09 -8.68
C LEU A 14 8.15 3.88 -8.13
N PRO A 15 6.90 4.04 -7.65
CA PRO A 15 6.10 2.89 -7.23
C PRO A 15 5.96 1.86 -8.37
N PRO A 16 5.82 0.56 -8.05
CA PRO A 16 5.56 -0.48 -9.03
C PRO A 16 4.25 -0.17 -9.78
N GLY A 17 4.31 -0.24 -11.11
CA GLY A 17 3.24 0.19 -11.99
C GLY A 17 3.71 0.35 -13.43
N ILE A 18 2.89 0.98 -14.25
CA ILE A 18 3.23 1.31 -15.63
C ILE A 18 3.34 2.82 -15.78
N LEU A 19 4.53 3.29 -16.17
CA LEU A 19 4.74 4.66 -16.60
C LEU A 19 4.22 4.85 -18.02
N ILE A 20 3.44 5.89 -18.20
CA ILE A 20 2.87 6.31 -19.47
C ILE A 20 3.40 7.70 -19.76
N SER A 21 4.24 7.85 -20.79
CA SER A 21 4.89 9.12 -21.12
C SER A 21 4.53 9.59 -22.52
N GLY A 22 4.46 10.90 -22.76
CA GLY A 22 4.27 11.50 -24.08
C GLY A 22 2.99 12.32 -24.21
N PRO A 23 2.70 12.85 -25.42
CA PRO A 23 1.59 13.78 -25.65
C PRO A 23 0.22 13.27 -25.16
N TRP A 24 -0.04 11.98 -25.29
CA TRP A 24 -1.27 11.38 -24.79
C TRP A 24 -1.39 11.48 -23.27
N ALA A 25 -0.31 11.23 -22.53
CA ALA A 25 -0.28 11.33 -21.07
C ALA A 25 -0.45 12.78 -20.60
N THR A 26 0.05 13.77 -21.34
CA THR A 26 -0.21 15.20 -21.06
C THR A 26 -1.70 15.54 -21.15
N LEU A 27 -2.37 15.11 -22.22
CA LEU A 27 -3.81 15.35 -22.41
C LEU A 27 -4.61 14.67 -21.28
N ARG A 28 -4.25 13.42 -20.97
CA ARG A 28 -4.91 12.66 -19.92
C ARG A 28 -4.69 13.26 -18.53
N ARG A 29 -3.52 13.83 -18.27
CA ARG A 29 -3.25 14.59 -17.03
C ARG A 29 -4.18 15.78 -16.87
N ALA A 30 -4.52 16.48 -17.95
CA ALA A 30 -5.46 17.60 -17.91
C ALA A 30 -6.87 17.14 -17.50
N SER A 31 -7.37 16.04 -18.10
CA SER A 31 -8.64 15.41 -17.71
C SER A 31 -8.65 15.01 -16.23
N LEU A 32 -7.58 14.36 -15.77
CA LEU A 32 -7.46 13.92 -14.39
C LEU A 32 -7.44 15.10 -13.39
N ASN A 33 -6.75 16.19 -13.73
CA ASN A 33 -6.76 17.41 -12.93
C ASN A 33 -8.17 18.03 -12.85
N GLN A 34 -8.93 18.02 -13.96
CA GLN A 34 -10.32 18.48 -13.98
C GLN A 34 -11.21 17.61 -13.10
N ALA A 35 -11.04 16.29 -13.14
CA ALA A 35 -11.75 15.36 -12.27
C ALA A 35 -11.42 15.58 -10.78
N HIS A 36 -10.15 15.83 -10.45
CA HIS A 36 -9.76 16.20 -9.09
C HIS A 36 -10.39 17.53 -8.64
N ALA A 37 -10.49 18.53 -9.51
CA ALA A 37 -11.16 19.80 -9.21
C ALA A 37 -12.67 19.60 -8.98
N ALA A 38 -13.34 18.85 -9.86
CA ALA A 38 -14.76 18.51 -9.72
C ALA A 38 -15.04 17.72 -8.44
N ALA A 39 -14.18 16.76 -8.09
CA ALA A 39 -14.31 15.97 -6.87
C ALA A 39 -14.14 16.80 -5.59
N ARG A 40 -13.35 17.89 -5.62
CA ARG A 40 -13.26 18.86 -4.51
C ARG A 40 -14.55 19.68 -4.36
N GLN A 41 -15.15 20.07 -5.48
CA GLN A 41 -16.42 20.82 -5.50
C GLN A 41 -17.62 19.94 -5.13
N HIS A 42 -17.57 18.64 -5.46
CA HIS A 42 -18.65 17.69 -5.21
C HIS A 42 -18.18 16.43 -4.47
N PRO A 43 -17.82 16.52 -3.17
CA PRO A 43 -17.25 15.40 -2.41
C PRO A 43 -18.14 14.14 -2.36
N LYS A 44 -19.47 14.31 -2.37
CA LYS A 44 -20.44 13.20 -2.38
C LYS A 44 -20.45 12.40 -3.68
N GLN A 45 -19.98 12.98 -4.78
CA GLN A 45 -19.93 12.36 -6.11
C GLN A 45 -18.50 11.93 -6.50
N LYS A 46 -17.54 12.03 -5.56
CA LYS A 46 -16.13 11.73 -5.80
C LYS A 46 -15.91 10.38 -6.49
N GLU A 47 -16.55 9.32 -6.00
CA GLU A 47 -16.36 7.99 -6.58
C GLU A 47 -16.92 7.90 -8.00
N GLU A 48 -18.08 8.48 -8.27
CA GLU A 48 -18.68 8.51 -9.61
C GLU A 48 -17.79 9.25 -10.62
N ILE A 49 -17.22 10.39 -10.21
CA ILE A 49 -16.30 11.18 -11.03
C ILE A 49 -15.07 10.33 -11.42
N PHE A 50 -14.43 9.66 -10.45
CA PHE A 50 -13.26 8.83 -10.75
C PHE A 50 -13.61 7.52 -11.47
N LEU A 51 -14.83 6.98 -11.29
CA LEU A 51 -15.30 5.85 -12.08
C LEU A 51 -15.43 6.21 -13.56
N ARG A 52 -15.96 7.39 -13.87
CA ARG A 52 -16.05 7.90 -15.25
C ARG A 52 -14.67 8.10 -15.86
N GLU A 53 -13.75 8.73 -15.12
CA GLU A 53 -12.37 8.87 -15.56
C GLU A 53 -11.70 7.51 -15.86
N ARG A 54 -11.89 6.50 -15.00
CA ARG A 54 -11.35 5.16 -15.27
C ARG A 54 -11.96 4.54 -16.52
N ALA A 55 -13.26 4.72 -16.76
CA ALA A 55 -13.94 4.21 -17.96
C ALA A 55 -13.42 4.87 -19.24
N ASP A 56 -13.24 6.19 -19.23
CA ASP A 56 -12.74 6.92 -20.40
C ASP A 56 -11.28 6.58 -20.71
N PHE A 57 -10.45 6.40 -19.68
CA PHE A 57 -9.09 5.87 -19.85
C PHE A 57 -9.08 4.53 -20.61
N LEU A 58 -9.93 3.58 -20.21
CA LEU A 58 -9.99 2.27 -20.84
C LEU A 58 -10.50 2.33 -22.27
N ARG A 59 -11.50 3.19 -22.52
CA ARG A 59 -12.05 3.41 -23.86
C ARG A 59 -10.98 3.94 -24.82
N GLU A 60 -10.24 4.97 -24.41
CA GLU A 60 -9.15 5.54 -25.21
C GLU A 60 -8.04 4.51 -25.50
N VAL A 61 -7.70 3.68 -24.50
CA VAL A 61 -6.72 2.59 -24.67
C VAL A 61 -7.22 1.54 -25.67
N GLN A 62 -8.51 1.17 -25.65
CA GLN A 62 -9.10 0.24 -26.61
C GLN A 62 -9.11 0.82 -28.02
N GLU A 63 -9.58 2.06 -28.17
CA GLU A 63 -9.65 2.76 -29.46
C GLU A 63 -8.26 2.89 -30.10
N ALA A 64 -7.26 3.25 -29.32
CA ALA A 64 -5.92 3.51 -29.84
C ALA A 64 -5.08 2.23 -30.05
N SER A 65 -5.38 1.14 -29.34
CA SER A 65 -4.69 -0.14 -29.53
C SER A 65 -5.26 -0.97 -30.68
N GLY A 66 -6.51 -0.69 -31.09
CA GLY A 66 -7.20 -1.40 -32.18
C GLY A 66 -7.50 -2.87 -31.87
N LEU A 67 -7.30 -3.30 -30.62
CA LEU A 67 -7.64 -4.63 -30.14
C LEU A 67 -8.66 -4.52 -29.01
N PRO A 68 -9.63 -5.45 -28.92
CA PRO A 68 -10.33 -5.63 -27.67
C PRO A 68 -9.29 -5.96 -26.59
N LEU A 69 -9.33 -5.22 -25.48
CA LEU A 69 -8.59 -5.60 -24.27
C LEU A 69 -9.00 -7.07 -23.96
N ALA A 70 -8.07 -8.01 -24.15
CA ALA A 70 -8.35 -9.44 -24.07
C ALA A 70 -8.91 -9.82 -22.69
N GLY A 71 -9.88 -10.74 -22.69
CA GLY A 71 -10.49 -11.44 -21.54
C GLY A 71 -10.56 -10.67 -20.23
N ASP A 72 -11.75 -10.22 -19.81
CA ASP A 72 -11.98 -9.72 -18.44
C ASP A 72 -10.83 -8.85 -17.89
N LEU A 73 -10.34 -7.87 -18.66
CA LEU A 73 -9.57 -6.76 -18.09
C LEU A 73 -10.53 -5.98 -17.18
N GLN A 74 -10.79 -6.54 -15.97
CA GLN A 74 -11.58 -6.03 -14.85
C GLN A 74 -10.95 -4.76 -14.24
N LEU A 75 -10.21 -4.01 -15.05
CA LEU A 75 -9.88 -2.62 -14.79
C LEU A 75 -11.15 -1.77 -14.82
N ALA A 76 -12.15 -2.14 -15.62
CA ALA A 76 -13.45 -1.47 -15.62
C ALA A 76 -14.19 -1.76 -14.30
N GLY A 77 -14.42 -0.72 -13.49
CA GLY A 77 -15.28 -0.80 -12.31
C GLY A 77 -14.61 -1.15 -10.99
N THR A 78 -13.27 -1.21 -10.90
CA THR A 78 -12.58 -1.52 -9.64
C THR A 78 -11.77 -0.32 -9.12
N SER A 79 -11.87 -0.07 -7.81
CA SER A 79 -10.97 0.84 -7.06
C SER A 79 -9.53 0.31 -6.94
N LYS A 80 -9.27 -0.87 -7.53
CA LYS A 80 -8.03 -1.66 -7.42
C LYS A 80 -6.85 -1.09 -8.20
N TRP A 81 -7.02 0.04 -8.89
CA TRP A 81 -5.93 0.76 -9.54
C TRP A 81 -6.18 2.28 -9.54
N LYS A 82 -5.09 3.03 -9.66
CA LYS A 82 -5.06 4.49 -9.61
C LYS A 82 -4.15 5.01 -10.71
N LEU A 83 -4.63 6.02 -11.42
CA LEU A 83 -3.82 6.83 -12.31
C LEU A 83 -3.28 8.01 -11.49
N LEU A 84 -1.96 8.07 -11.32
CA LEU A 84 -1.29 9.09 -10.55
C LEU A 84 -0.55 10.02 -11.50
N PRO A 85 -0.83 11.34 -11.48
CA PRO A 85 0.04 12.28 -12.16
C PRO A 85 1.39 12.32 -11.43
N LEU A 86 2.48 12.19 -12.16
CA LEU A 86 3.81 12.40 -11.59
C LEU A 86 4.05 13.89 -11.31
N PRO A 87 5.08 14.25 -10.52
CA PRO A 87 5.42 15.64 -10.24
C PRO A 87 5.47 16.52 -11.49
N ARG A 88 5.19 17.82 -11.36
CA ARG A 88 5.12 18.75 -12.52
C ARG A 88 6.37 18.78 -13.41
N ALA A 89 7.54 18.43 -12.89
CA ALA A 89 8.77 18.25 -13.68
C ALA A 89 8.62 17.19 -14.80
N ARG A 90 7.64 16.28 -14.68
CA ARG A 90 7.23 15.28 -15.67
C ARG A 90 5.76 15.48 -16.05
N ASN A 91 5.45 16.65 -16.60
CA ASN A 91 4.08 17.01 -17.02
C ASN A 91 3.50 16.13 -18.14
N ASP A 92 4.37 15.38 -18.81
CA ASP A 92 4.09 14.43 -19.87
C ASP A 92 4.02 12.98 -19.39
N THR A 93 4.09 12.73 -18.08
CA THR A 93 4.13 11.37 -17.54
C THR A 93 3.01 11.13 -16.51
N LEU A 94 2.38 9.96 -16.64
CA LEU A 94 1.43 9.39 -15.68
C LEU A 94 1.95 8.04 -15.18
N LEU A 95 1.56 7.67 -13.96
CA LEU A 95 1.85 6.36 -13.39
C LEU A 95 0.53 5.61 -13.13
N LEU A 96 0.37 4.47 -13.79
CA LEU A 96 -0.70 3.52 -13.53
C LEU A 96 -0.25 2.58 -12.40
N CYS A 97 -0.79 2.77 -11.20
CA CYS A 97 -0.52 1.95 -10.02
C CYS A 97 -1.69 0.98 -9.76
N PHE A 98 -1.38 -0.25 -9.37
CA PHE A 98 -2.38 -1.21 -8.91
C PHE A 98 -2.32 -1.30 -7.38
N GLU A 99 -3.46 -1.34 -6.69
CA GLU A 99 -3.52 -1.48 -5.22
C GLU A 99 -2.93 -2.82 -4.75
N ASP A 100 -2.95 -3.83 -5.62
CA ASP A 100 -2.27 -5.12 -5.45
C ASP A 100 -1.44 -5.43 -6.71
N MET A 101 -0.33 -4.70 -6.87
CA MET A 101 0.64 -4.90 -7.95
C MET A 101 1.17 -6.33 -8.06
N PHE A 102 1.08 -7.09 -6.96
CA PHE A 102 1.64 -8.42 -6.83
C PHE A 102 0.76 -9.46 -7.50
N ARG A 103 -0.55 -9.44 -7.21
CA ARG A 103 -1.51 -10.23 -7.98
C ARG A 103 -1.57 -9.82 -9.45
N ALA A 104 -1.45 -8.53 -9.76
CA ALA A 104 -1.48 -8.05 -11.15
C ALA A 104 -0.32 -8.57 -12.03
N ARG A 105 0.84 -8.89 -11.43
CA ARG A 105 1.95 -9.57 -12.12
C ARG A 105 1.70 -11.08 -12.29
N GLU A 106 1.05 -11.72 -11.32
CA GLU A 106 0.71 -13.15 -11.41
C GLU A 106 -0.40 -13.43 -12.43
N THR A 107 -1.31 -12.49 -12.67
CA THR A 107 -2.51 -12.73 -13.49
C THR A 107 -2.36 -12.40 -14.99
N SER A 108 -1.15 -12.31 -15.54
CA SER A 108 -0.84 -11.88 -16.94
C SER A 108 -1.37 -10.50 -17.39
N VAL A 109 -2.24 -9.86 -16.61
CA VAL A 109 -2.92 -8.58 -16.91
C VAL A 109 -1.93 -7.48 -17.30
N LEU A 110 -0.78 -7.38 -16.61
CA LEU A 110 0.23 -6.38 -16.94
C LEU A 110 0.89 -6.65 -18.30
N ASP A 111 1.18 -7.90 -18.62
CA ASP A 111 1.81 -8.29 -19.89
C ASP A 111 0.83 -8.17 -21.06
N ASP A 112 -0.45 -8.51 -20.84
CA ASP A 112 -1.53 -8.35 -21.81
C ASP A 112 -1.82 -6.87 -22.09
N LEU A 113 -1.86 -6.04 -21.04
CA LEU A 113 -1.99 -4.59 -21.18
C LEU A 113 -0.79 -4.01 -21.93
N LEU A 114 0.44 -4.34 -21.53
CA LEU A 114 1.66 -3.88 -22.21
C LEU A 114 1.71 -4.34 -23.66
N GLY A 115 1.31 -5.58 -23.96
CA GLY A 115 1.19 -6.11 -25.32
C GLY A 115 0.17 -5.35 -26.16
N THR A 116 -0.94 -4.93 -25.55
CA THR A 116 -2.01 -4.17 -26.18
C THR A 116 -1.57 -2.73 -26.49
N VAL A 117 -1.01 -2.03 -25.51
CA VAL A 117 -0.67 -0.59 -25.58
C VAL A 117 0.65 -0.29 -26.30
N LYS A 118 1.54 -1.28 -26.52
CA LYS A 118 2.80 -1.10 -27.28
C LYS A 118 2.61 -0.50 -28.68
N ARG A 119 1.41 -0.61 -29.26
CA ARG A 119 1.06 -0.08 -30.59
C ARG A 119 0.50 1.35 -30.57
N MET A 120 0.25 1.91 -29.39
CA MET A 120 -0.37 3.23 -29.24
C MET A 120 0.61 4.33 -29.64
N LYS A 121 0.22 5.16 -30.60
CA LYS A 121 1.04 6.32 -31.02
C LYS A 121 0.91 7.46 -30.01
N GLY A 122 2.00 8.18 -29.74
CA GLY A 122 2.00 9.32 -28.84
C GLY A 122 2.03 8.99 -27.35
N ALA A 123 2.24 7.71 -27.00
CA ALA A 123 2.44 7.25 -25.63
C ALA A 123 3.54 6.18 -25.58
N THR A 124 4.45 6.31 -24.62
CA THR A 124 5.46 5.30 -24.29
C THR A 124 5.08 4.65 -22.98
N TRP A 125 5.00 3.32 -22.96
CA TRP A 125 4.56 2.54 -21.80
C TRP A 125 5.73 1.73 -21.28
N THR A 126 6.15 1.99 -20.05
CA THR A 126 7.31 1.31 -19.43
C THR A 126 6.94 0.80 -18.05
N LEU A 127 7.29 -0.45 -17.75
CA LEU A 127 7.12 -1.01 -16.41
C LEU A 127 8.12 -0.33 -15.47
N THR A 128 7.66 0.18 -14.33
CA THR A 128 8.59 0.60 -13.27
C THR A 128 9.26 -0.66 -12.72
N THR A 129 10.59 -0.68 -12.80
CA THR A 129 11.40 -1.84 -12.39
C THR A 129 11.82 -1.76 -10.93
N ASP A 130 11.45 -0.70 -10.23
CA ASP A 130 11.61 -0.64 -8.79
C ASP A 130 10.64 -1.60 -8.14
N ALA A 131 11.17 -2.80 -7.94
CA ALA A 131 10.70 -3.72 -6.96
C ALA A 131 10.77 -3.00 -5.61
N LEU A 132 9.69 -2.29 -5.25
CA LEU A 132 9.32 -2.28 -3.84
C LEU A 132 9.33 -3.74 -3.45
N ALA A 133 10.20 -4.09 -2.50
CA ALA A 133 10.23 -5.43 -1.94
C ALA A 133 8.79 -5.83 -1.65
N MET A 134 8.40 -7.01 -2.14
CA MET A 134 7.08 -7.58 -1.87
C MET A 134 6.81 -7.42 -0.36
N PRO A 135 5.67 -6.84 0.04
CA PRO A 135 5.30 -6.85 1.43
C PRO A 135 5.35 -8.30 1.88
N GLN A 136 6.13 -8.54 2.92
CA GLN A 136 6.29 -9.86 3.49
C GLN A 136 4.96 -10.32 4.07
N ALA A 137 4.70 -11.61 3.98
CA ALA A 137 3.49 -12.18 4.55
C ALA A 137 3.58 -12.15 6.08
N VAL A 138 2.44 -12.12 6.76
CA VAL A 138 2.35 -12.13 8.22
C VAL A 138 3.18 -13.28 8.82
N GLU A 139 3.17 -14.45 8.17
CA GLU A 139 3.96 -15.63 8.56
C GLU A 139 5.47 -15.39 8.69
N ASP A 140 6.04 -14.46 7.92
CA ASP A 140 7.47 -14.14 7.96
C ASP A 140 7.89 -13.46 9.28
N PHE A 141 6.92 -12.98 10.05
CA PHE A 141 7.12 -12.25 11.32
C PHE A 141 6.70 -13.07 12.55
N LEU A 142 6.11 -14.25 12.34
CA LEU A 142 5.56 -15.07 13.42
C LEU A 142 6.67 -15.78 14.20
N GLU A 143 6.42 -15.96 15.49
CA GLU A 143 7.28 -16.73 16.37
C GLU A 143 6.63 -18.08 16.68
N VAL A 144 7.45 -19.10 16.89
CA VAL A 144 7.02 -20.42 17.32
C VAL A 144 7.56 -20.66 18.72
N ASP A 145 6.87 -20.14 19.72
CA ASP A 145 7.23 -20.28 21.13
C ASP A 145 6.04 -20.70 22.00
N GLU A 146 6.32 -21.18 23.22
CA GLU A 146 5.27 -21.57 24.19
C GLU A 146 4.40 -20.39 24.66
N GLU A 147 4.91 -19.16 24.58
CA GLU A 147 4.15 -17.96 24.95
C GLU A 147 3.00 -17.74 23.96
N THR A 148 3.21 -17.98 22.66
CA THR A 148 2.17 -17.83 21.62
C THR A 148 0.95 -18.70 21.88
N LYS A 149 1.11 -19.90 22.44
CA LYS A 149 -0.02 -20.80 22.77
C LYS A 149 -0.94 -20.20 23.84
N GLN A 150 -0.38 -19.38 24.74
CA GLN A 150 -1.13 -18.73 25.81
C GLN A 150 -1.86 -17.46 25.35
N LEU A 151 -1.60 -17.00 24.12
CA LEU A 151 -2.22 -15.81 23.54
C LEU A 151 -3.56 -16.10 22.83
N CYS A 152 -3.97 -17.37 22.76
CA CYS A 152 -5.24 -17.76 22.15
C CYS A 152 -6.43 -17.16 22.89
N LEU A 153 -7.37 -16.62 22.13
CA LEU A 153 -8.61 -16.09 22.67
C LEU A 153 -9.53 -17.24 23.11
N PRO A 154 -10.10 -17.16 24.33
CA PRO A 154 -11.05 -18.16 24.78
C PRO A 154 -12.37 -18.02 24.03
N ILE A 155 -13.11 -19.13 23.94
CA ILE A 155 -14.46 -19.16 23.34
C ILE A 155 -15.39 -18.10 23.95
N THR A 156 -15.27 -17.83 25.24
CA THR A 156 -16.06 -16.83 25.96
C THR A 156 -15.87 -15.41 25.44
N THR A 157 -14.67 -15.08 24.95
CA THR A 157 -14.36 -13.79 24.33
C THR A 157 -14.88 -13.74 22.88
N LEU A 158 -14.70 -14.82 22.12
CA LEU A 158 -15.14 -14.90 20.72
C LEU A 158 -16.67 -14.96 20.58
N SER A 159 -17.38 -15.43 21.60
CA SER A 159 -18.86 -15.43 21.66
C SER A 159 -19.47 -14.06 21.96
N LYS A 160 -18.67 -13.01 22.21
CA LYS A 160 -19.19 -11.66 22.51
C LYS A 160 -19.64 -10.95 21.23
N SER A 161 -20.68 -10.13 21.35
CA SER A 161 -21.26 -9.38 20.21
C SER A 161 -20.29 -8.41 19.53
N PHE A 162 -19.25 -7.94 20.22
CA PHE A 162 -18.22 -7.08 19.63
C PHE A 162 -17.19 -7.86 18.79
N ALA A 163 -17.04 -9.17 19.00
CA ALA A 163 -15.97 -9.96 18.40
C ALA A 163 -15.99 -9.92 16.85
N PRO A 164 -17.14 -10.01 16.16
CA PRO A 164 -17.18 -9.87 14.69
C PRO A 164 -16.61 -8.55 14.15
N GLY A 165 -16.63 -7.49 14.96
CA GLY A 165 -16.14 -6.15 14.61
C GLY A 165 -14.63 -5.94 14.78
N LEU A 166 -13.91 -6.94 15.30
CA LEU A 166 -12.45 -6.89 15.43
C LEU A 166 -11.75 -7.08 14.08
N SER A 167 -10.46 -6.74 14.04
CA SER A 167 -9.60 -7.00 12.88
C SER A 167 -8.94 -8.37 13.03
N TYR A 168 -9.05 -9.20 12.00
CA TYR A 168 -8.45 -10.53 11.91
C TYR A 168 -7.61 -10.60 10.65
N VAL A 169 -6.43 -11.22 10.76
CA VAL A 169 -5.51 -11.45 9.63
C VAL A 169 -5.05 -12.90 9.64
N GLY A 170 -4.92 -13.50 8.47
CA GLY A 170 -4.34 -14.83 8.27
C GLY A 170 -2.82 -14.76 8.07
N SER A 171 -2.19 -15.93 8.04
CA SER A 171 -0.73 -16.08 7.83
C SER A 171 -0.24 -15.51 6.50
N LYS A 172 -1.05 -15.64 5.45
CA LYS A 172 -0.74 -15.16 4.09
C LYS A 172 -1.14 -13.71 3.84
N ASP A 173 -1.80 -13.05 4.79
CA ASP A 173 -2.09 -11.63 4.66
C ASP A 173 -0.80 -10.83 4.71
N VAL A 174 -0.81 -9.68 4.04
CA VAL A 174 0.36 -8.78 3.92
C VAL A 174 0.15 -7.44 4.60
N ARG A 175 -0.95 -7.31 5.35
CA ARG A 175 -1.35 -6.07 6.04
C ARG A 175 -2.00 -6.39 7.37
N SER A 176 -1.74 -5.54 8.35
CA SER A 176 -2.40 -5.52 9.66
C SER A 176 -2.80 -4.09 10.03
N PHE A 177 -3.66 -3.95 11.04
CA PHE A 177 -3.89 -2.67 11.70
C PHE A 177 -2.72 -2.32 12.61
N CYS A 178 -2.48 -1.02 12.78
CA CYS A 178 -1.43 -0.51 13.68
C CYS A 178 -1.61 -1.04 15.11
N PHE A 179 -0.52 -1.53 15.71
CA PHE A 179 -0.48 -1.95 17.09
C PHE A 179 -0.25 -0.75 18.00
N THR A 180 -1.16 -0.55 18.95
CA THR A 180 -1.07 0.57 19.91
C THR A 180 -0.63 0.08 21.28
N GLY A 181 -0.22 0.99 22.16
CA GLY A 181 0.07 0.65 23.56
C GLY A 181 -1.13 0.08 24.37
N HIS A 182 -2.33 0.01 23.78
CA HIS A 182 -3.52 -0.63 24.35
C HIS A 182 -3.78 -2.05 23.79
N TYR A 183 -2.94 -2.55 22.88
CA TYR A 183 -3.02 -3.92 22.40
C TYR A 183 -2.88 -4.93 23.56
N GLY A 184 -3.65 -6.01 23.53
CA GLY A 184 -3.74 -6.97 24.64
C GLY A 184 -4.50 -6.46 25.89
N LYS A 185 -4.86 -5.17 25.96
CA LYS A 185 -5.67 -4.58 27.05
C LYS A 185 -7.10 -4.27 26.60
N VAL A 186 -7.26 -3.74 25.39
CA VAL A 186 -8.56 -3.32 24.84
C VAL A 186 -8.86 -4.11 23.58
N MET A 187 -10.02 -4.77 23.57
CA MET A 187 -10.55 -5.53 22.43
C MET A 187 -11.26 -4.60 21.45
N HIS A 188 -10.49 -3.95 20.57
CA HIS A 188 -11.02 -3.06 19.55
C HIS A 188 -10.15 -3.10 18.29
N LYS A 189 -10.76 -2.96 17.10
CA LYS A 189 -10.02 -3.02 15.82
C LYS A 189 -8.88 -1.99 15.72
N SER A 190 -8.99 -0.86 16.42
CA SER A 190 -7.97 0.19 16.39
C SER A 190 -6.79 -0.07 17.32
N SER A 191 -6.84 -1.08 18.18
CA SER A 191 -5.71 -1.42 19.05
C SER A 191 -4.69 -2.31 18.35
N GLY A 192 -5.11 -3.05 17.33
CA GLY A 192 -4.30 -3.92 16.47
C GLY A 192 -5.14 -5.08 15.90
N SER A 193 -4.57 -5.80 14.93
CA SER A 193 -5.18 -7.03 14.38
C SER A 193 -4.94 -8.25 15.28
N LEU A 194 -5.80 -9.26 15.18
CA LEU A 194 -5.62 -10.59 15.75
C LEU A 194 -5.16 -11.56 14.66
N LEU A 195 -4.35 -12.55 15.02
CA LEU A 195 -3.95 -13.61 14.11
C LEU A 195 -5.02 -14.71 14.11
N TYR A 196 -5.45 -15.10 12.92
CA TYR A 196 -6.23 -16.30 12.68
C TYR A 196 -5.35 -17.37 12.02
N MET A 197 -5.34 -18.56 12.60
CA MET A 197 -4.44 -19.68 12.26
C MET A 197 -5.17 -20.84 11.58
N GLY A 198 -6.43 -20.66 11.18
CA GLY A 198 -7.15 -21.68 10.41
C GLY A 198 -6.81 -21.65 8.92
N GLU A 199 -6.99 -22.78 8.27
CA GLU A 199 -6.74 -22.94 6.83
C GLU A 199 -7.86 -22.35 5.96
N GLU A 200 -9.10 -22.46 6.44
CA GLU A 200 -10.30 -21.99 5.75
C GLU A 200 -10.60 -20.52 6.06
N PRO A 201 -11.28 -19.78 5.17
CA PRO A 201 -11.68 -18.40 5.45
C PRO A 201 -12.48 -18.26 6.76
N LEU A 202 -12.11 -17.27 7.58
CA LEU A 202 -12.76 -17.05 8.87
C LEU A 202 -14.24 -16.69 8.73
N ASP A 203 -15.12 -17.57 9.20
CA ASP A 203 -16.56 -17.30 9.32
C ASP A 203 -16.86 -16.42 10.55
N ARG A 204 -17.05 -15.12 10.30
CA ARG A 204 -17.34 -14.13 11.35
C ARG A 204 -18.69 -14.34 12.04
N SER A 205 -19.61 -15.08 11.43
CA SER A 205 -20.91 -15.41 12.04
C SER A 205 -20.81 -16.53 13.08
N ARG A 206 -19.73 -17.33 13.03
CA ARG A 206 -19.49 -18.50 13.87
C ARG A 206 -18.14 -18.45 14.59
N LEU A 207 -17.67 -17.25 14.96
CA LEU A 207 -16.35 -17.02 15.58
C LEU A 207 -16.02 -17.90 16.79
N ALA A 208 -17.02 -18.26 17.60
CA ALA A 208 -16.83 -19.13 18.74
C ALA A 208 -16.22 -20.50 18.35
N GLN A 209 -16.48 -20.99 17.13
CA GLN A 209 -15.91 -22.24 16.61
C GLN A 209 -14.43 -22.12 16.26
N SER A 210 -13.91 -20.88 16.14
CA SER A 210 -12.50 -20.59 15.91
C SER A 210 -11.70 -20.41 17.21
N ALA A 211 -12.27 -20.77 18.36
CA ALA A 211 -11.55 -20.78 19.63
C ALA A 211 -10.30 -21.66 19.54
N GLY A 212 -9.16 -21.16 20.04
CA GLY A 212 -7.86 -21.82 19.88
C GLY A 212 -7.18 -21.59 18.53
N LEU A 213 -7.90 -21.07 17.52
CA LEU A 213 -7.35 -20.68 16.22
C LEU A 213 -7.20 -19.16 16.06
N VAL A 214 -7.70 -18.37 17.01
CA VAL A 214 -7.53 -16.92 17.03
C VAL A 214 -6.67 -16.54 18.24
N ARG A 215 -5.61 -15.75 18.03
CA ARG A 215 -4.74 -15.26 19.11
C ARG A 215 -4.30 -13.81 18.92
N PHE A 216 -3.81 -13.22 20.00
CA PHE A 216 -2.99 -12.00 19.88
C PHE A 216 -1.65 -12.32 19.22
N PHE A 217 -1.10 -11.34 18.51
CA PHE A 217 0.32 -11.33 18.17
C PHE A 217 1.15 -11.15 19.44
N SER A 218 2.26 -11.85 19.58
CA SER A 218 3.17 -11.66 20.72
C SER A 218 3.88 -10.31 20.61
N PRO A 219 4.40 -9.75 21.73
CA PRO A 219 5.23 -8.56 21.67
C PRO A 219 6.44 -8.72 20.74
N LYS A 220 6.98 -9.94 20.63
CA LYS A 220 8.11 -10.24 19.74
C LYS A 220 7.70 -10.18 18.26
N GLU A 221 6.55 -10.73 17.90
CA GLU A 221 6.01 -10.64 16.53
C GLU A 221 5.74 -9.18 16.12
N ILE A 222 5.24 -8.35 17.06
CA ILE A 222 5.07 -6.91 16.83
C ILE A 222 6.41 -6.22 16.59
N LEU A 223 7.45 -6.55 17.36
CA LEU A 223 8.80 -6.03 17.13
C LEU A 223 9.37 -6.46 15.77
N ASN A 224 9.08 -7.69 15.34
CA ASN A 224 9.47 -8.19 14.02
C ASN A 224 8.79 -7.37 12.91
N PHE A 225 7.48 -7.09 13.01
CA PHE A 225 6.78 -6.20 12.08
C PHE A 225 7.39 -4.80 12.02
N LEU A 226 7.81 -4.27 13.17
CA LEU A 226 8.47 -2.97 13.27
C LEU A 226 9.93 -3.00 12.78
N GLY A 227 10.47 -4.15 12.40
CA GLY A 227 11.82 -4.28 11.84
C GLY A 227 12.93 -4.20 12.88
N PHE A 228 12.65 -4.51 14.14
CA PHE A 228 13.70 -4.66 15.15
C PHE A 228 14.59 -5.88 14.82
N PRO A 229 15.87 -5.85 15.19
CA PRO A 229 16.75 -7.01 15.01
C PRO A 229 16.19 -8.28 15.64
N ARG A 230 16.42 -9.45 15.01
CA ARG A 230 15.93 -10.74 15.53
C ARG A 230 16.42 -11.04 16.96
N ASN A 231 17.63 -10.60 17.31
CA ASN A 231 18.20 -10.74 18.64
C ASN A 231 17.73 -9.68 19.66
N PHE A 232 16.91 -8.70 19.25
CA PHE A 232 16.29 -7.76 20.17
C PHE A 232 15.18 -8.45 20.94
N ILE A 233 15.30 -8.46 22.27
CA ILE A 233 14.41 -9.17 23.19
C ILE A 233 14.09 -8.23 24.35
N LEU A 234 12.80 -8.15 24.72
CA LEU A 234 12.37 -7.41 25.91
C LEU A 234 12.74 -8.19 27.18
N PRO A 235 12.94 -7.52 28.32
CA PRO A 235 13.22 -8.19 29.59
C PRO A 235 12.15 -9.28 29.88
N LYS A 236 12.59 -10.50 30.18
CA LYS A 236 11.71 -11.67 30.37
C LYS A 236 10.82 -11.56 31.60
N ASP A 237 11.30 -10.82 32.60
CA ASP A 237 10.61 -10.48 33.84
C ASP A 237 9.57 -9.36 33.67
N MET A 238 9.53 -8.69 32.51
CA MET A 238 8.52 -7.68 32.22
C MET A 238 7.16 -8.33 31.99
N GLU A 239 6.16 -7.92 32.77
CA GLU A 239 4.78 -8.36 32.57
C GLU A 239 4.30 -8.14 31.13
N LEU A 240 3.54 -9.10 30.60
CA LEU A 240 3.05 -9.10 29.21
C LEU A 240 2.31 -7.79 28.85
N LYS A 241 1.50 -7.24 29.76
CA LYS A 241 0.78 -5.98 29.56
C LYS A 241 1.72 -4.78 29.34
N HIS A 242 2.89 -4.76 30.00
CA HIS A 242 3.88 -3.72 29.84
C HIS A 242 4.67 -3.92 28.55
N ARG A 243 4.99 -5.18 28.19
CA ARG A 243 5.60 -5.50 26.90
C ARG A 243 4.73 -5.01 25.75
N TYR A 244 3.41 -5.27 25.76
CA TYR A 244 2.49 -4.71 24.78
C TYR A 244 2.48 -3.18 24.73
N LYS A 245 2.46 -2.53 25.89
CA LYS A 245 2.51 -1.06 25.97
C LYS A 245 3.76 -0.48 25.31
N VAL A 246 4.92 -1.10 25.53
CA VAL A 246 6.20 -0.64 24.97
C VAL A 246 6.24 -0.85 23.46
N VAL A 247 5.92 -2.04 22.97
CA VAL A 247 5.99 -2.32 21.51
C VAL A 247 4.96 -1.50 20.74
N GLY A 248 3.76 -1.29 21.29
CA GLY A 248 2.73 -0.46 20.66
C GLY A 248 3.00 1.04 20.69
N ASN A 249 4.02 1.49 21.42
CA ASN A 249 4.53 2.87 21.38
C ASN A 249 5.89 2.97 20.66
N SER A 250 6.37 1.86 20.08
CA SER A 250 7.63 1.82 19.36
C SER A 250 7.45 2.28 17.91
N ILE A 251 8.57 2.59 17.25
CA ILE A 251 8.60 3.03 15.85
C ILE A 251 8.91 1.87 14.91
N ALA A 252 8.56 2.02 13.63
CA ALA A 252 9.04 1.14 12.58
C ALA A 252 10.52 1.47 12.28
N VAL A 253 11.44 0.64 12.76
CA VAL A 253 12.90 0.78 12.60
C VAL A 253 13.29 0.80 11.14
N THR A 254 12.63 -0.01 10.30
CA THR A 254 12.85 -0.02 8.84
C THR A 254 12.60 1.36 8.24
N VAL A 255 11.47 1.99 8.55
CA VAL A 255 11.13 3.33 8.06
C VAL A 255 12.07 4.39 8.64
N ALA A 256 12.27 4.39 9.95
CA ALA A 256 13.14 5.36 10.63
C ALA A 256 14.57 5.31 10.08
N SER A 257 15.09 4.11 9.77
CA SER A 257 16.42 3.95 9.19
C SER A 257 16.54 4.61 7.80
N GLN A 258 15.50 4.52 6.97
CA GLN A 258 15.49 5.16 5.64
C GLN A 258 15.43 6.68 5.77
N LEU A 259 14.61 7.19 6.68
CA LEU A 259 14.52 8.62 6.96
C LEU A 259 15.84 9.19 7.49
N LEU A 260 16.53 8.45 8.37
CA LEU A 260 17.84 8.86 8.88
C LEU A 260 18.93 8.83 7.80
N ARG A 261 18.91 7.84 6.89
CA ARG A 261 19.82 7.82 5.73
C ARG A 261 19.61 9.02 4.83
N LEU A 262 18.36 9.37 4.56
CA LEU A 262 18.02 10.58 3.82
C LEU A 262 18.53 11.83 4.55
N LEU A 263 18.24 11.97 5.83
CA LEU A 263 18.60 13.16 6.62
C LEU A 263 20.11 13.34 6.78
N LEU A 264 20.85 12.26 7.04
CA LEU A 264 22.27 12.32 7.40
C LEU A 264 23.21 12.12 6.22
N HIS A 265 22.77 11.42 5.16
CA HIS A 265 23.59 11.07 4.01
C HIS A 265 23.03 11.56 2.67
N GLY A 266 21.85 12.19 2.66
CA GLY A 266 21.19 12.65 1.43
C GLY A 266 20.68 11.51 0.54
N GLU A 267 20.64 10.28 1.05
CA GLU A 267 20.18 9.11 0.29
C GLU A 267 18.71 9.28 -0.11
N GLY A 268 18.44 9.45 -1.41
CA GLY A 268 17.09 9.66 -1.93
C GLY A 268 16.59 11.10 -1.88
N ALA A 269 17.45 12.10 -1.65
CA ALA A 269 17.05 13.51 -1.62
C ALA A 269 16.43 13.99 -2.94
N GLU A 270 16.93 13.53 -4.09
CA GLU A 270 16.34 13.83 -5.41
C GLU A 270 14.89 13.35 -5.52
N ARG A 271 14.56 12.19 -4.92
CA ARG A 271 13.19 11.67 -4.87
C ARG A 271 12.31 12.51 -3.95
N LEU A 272 12.84 12.98 -2.82
CA LEU A 272 12.07 13.86 -1.94
C LEU A 272 11.79 15.20 -2.63
N ASN A 273 12.80 15.79 -3.26
CA ASN A 273 12.67 17.02 -4.04
C ASN A 273 11.67 16.87 -5.20
N SER A 274 11.57 15.69 -5.81
CA SER A 274 10.55 15.45 -6.82
C SER A 274 9.13 15.34 -6.22
N LEU A 275 8.99 14.89 -4.97
CA LEU A 275 7.70 14.79 -4.27
C LEU A 275 7.24 16.09 -3.59
N GLU A 276 8.16 17.01 -3.30
CA GLU A 276 7.86 18.33 -2.72
C GLU A 276 7.19 19.24 -3.77
N GLU A 277 5.86 19.20 -3.83
CA GLU A 277 5.08 20.20 -4.54
C GLU A 277 4.67 21.33 -3.58
N ALA A 278 4.81 22.58 -4.02
CA ALA A 278 4.13 23.68 -3.35
C ALA A 278 2.61 23.43 -3.38
N PRO A 279 1.88 23.65 -2.27
CA PRO A 279 0.43 23.52 -2.27
C PRO A 279 -0.16 24.38 -3.40
N PRO A 280 -1.27 23.94 -4.04
CA PRO A 280 -1.90 24.72 -5.10
C PRO A 280 -2.26 26.10 -4.54
N ARG A 281 -1.63 27.15 -5.08
CA ARG A 281 -2.01 28.54 -4.78
C ARG A 281 -3.49 28.67 -5.15
N SER A 282 -4.31 29.12 -4.19
CA SER A 282 -5.67 29.55 -4.48
C SER A 282 -5.60 30.60 -5.58
N GLN A 283 -6.38 30.42 -6.64
CA GLN A 283 -6.58 31.44 -7.67
C GLN A 283 -7.46 32.56 -7.11
N GLU A 284 -6.96 33.25 -6.08
CA GLU A 284 -7.53 34.49 -5.54
C GLU A 284 -6.33 35.33 -5.11
N GLU A 285 -5.59 35.83 -6.10
CA GLU A 285 -4.63 36.95 -5.99
C GLU A 285 -4.02 37.17 -7.38
N VAL A 286 -4.86 37.62 -8.31
CA VAL A 286 -4.44 38.42 -9.46
C VAL A 286 -5.54 39.46 -9.65
N ASP A 287 -5.42 40.55 -8.89
CA ASP A 287 -5.95 41.85 -9.30
C ASP A 287 -5.05 42.43 -10.40
#